data_AF-A0A2V8IFG0-F1
#
_entry.id   AF-A0A2V8IFG0-F1
#
_cell.length_a   1.000
_cell.length_b   1.000
_cell.length_c   1.000
_cell.angle_alpha   90.00
_cell.angle_beta   90.00
_cell.angle_gamma   90.00
#
_symmetry.space_group_name_H-M   'P 1'
#
loop_
_entity.id
_entity.type
_entity.pdbx_description
1 polymer ?
#
loop_
_entity_poly.entity_id
_entity_poly.type
_entity_poly.pdbx_seq_one_letter_code
_entity_poly.pdbx_strand_id
1 'polypeptide(L)'
;EGKQKSLTDAQNKLQTQAQVLTDTVKADLNRQIDKLNTELQRMNDDAQKDLGDLQQQLFRPIMEQTQKVLQAYSVENGFAVVFDVSSQANSIIYVQDVADITTEIIRRVDATVAKAPAAAPAAAPKPAEPAKK
;
A
#
# COMPACT_ATOMS: atom_id res chain seq x y z
N GLU A 1 7.33 -9.69 13.88
CA GLU A 1 7.03 -10.54 15.06
C GLU A 1 8.09 -10.48 16.17
N GLY A 2 9.39 -10.60 15.86
CA GLY A 2 10.44 -10.58 16.89
C GLY A 2 10.47 -9.33 17.78
N LYS A 3 10.37 -8.12 17.20
CA LYS A 3 10.45 -6.86 17.96
C LYS A 3 9.24 -6.60 18.87
N GLN A 4 8.03 -6.91 18.39
CA GLN A 4 6.80 -6.81 19.21
C GLN A 4 6.91 -7.73 20.43
N LYS A 5 7.38 -8.97 20.22
CA LYS A 5 7.60 -9.92 21.29
C LYS A 5 8.66 -9.43 22.28
N SER A 6 9.80 -8.95 21.79
CA SER A 6 10.85 -8.38 22.66
C SER A 6 10.37 -7.18 23.47
N LEU A 7 9.49 -6.33 22.91
CA LEU A 7 8.89 -5.21 23.62
C LEU A 7 7.96 -5.70 24.75
N THR A 8 7.06 -6.62 24.45
CA THR A 8 6.17 -7.24 25.44
C THR A 8 6.95 -7.94 26.55
N ASP A 9 8.00 -8.69 26.20
CA ASP A 9 8.85 -9.38 27.16
C ASP A 9 9.59 -8.38 28.09
N ALA A 10 10.11 -7.28 27.54
CA ALA A 10 10.78 -6.24 28.33
C ALA A 10 9.80 -5.51 29.27
N GLN A 11 8.60 -5.19 28.79
CA GLN A 11 7.52 -4.61 29.60
C GLN A 11 7.08 -5.54 30.73
N ASN A 12 6.87 -6.83 30.42
CA ASN A 12 6.50 -7.85 31.40
C ASN A 12 7.60 -8.03 32.46
N LYS A 13 8.88 -8.04 32.05
CA LYS A 13 10.01 -8.15 32.99
C LYS A 13 10.06 -6.94 33.92
N LEU A 14 9.85 -5.73 33.39
CA LEU A 14 9.78 -4.51 34.21
C LEU A 14 8.63 -4.61 35.22
N GLN A 15 7.43 -4.99 34.77
CA GLN A 15 6.24 -5.06 35.62
C GLN A 15 6.34 -6.12 36.72
N THR A 16 6.85 -7.31 36.39
CA THR A 16 6.89 -8.47 37.32
C THR A 16 8.11 -8.48 38.23
N GLN A 17 9.23 -7.86 37.83
CA GLN A 17 10.49 -7.91 38.58
C GLN A 17 10.93 -6.55 39.12
N ALA A 18 10.16 -5.46 38.91
CA ALA A 18 10.54 -4.11 39.36
C ALA A 18 11.01 -4.04 40.83
N GLN A 19 10.40 -4.79 41.73
CA GLN A 19 10.72 -4.72 43.16
C GLN A 19 12.05 -5.39 43.54
N VAL A 20 12.56 -6.29 42.70
CA VAL A 20 13.81 -7.04 42.92
C VAL A 20 14.96 -6.59 42.01
N LEU A 21 14.70 -5.72 41.03
CA LEU A 21 15.72 -5.14 40.17
C LEU A 21 16.40 -3.93 40.82
N THR A 22 17.70 -3.76 40.58
CA THR A 22 18.45 -2.55 40.95
C THR A 22 18.03 -1.37 40.07
N ASP A 23 18.24 -0.14 40.55
CA ASP A 23 17.80 1.05 39.82
C ASP A 23 18.52 1.23 38.48
N THR A 24 19.79 0.82 38.39
CA THR A 24 20.53 0.79 37.13
C THR A 24 19.87 -0.15 36.11
N VAL A 25 19.47 -1.35 36.54
CA VAL A 25 18.84 -2.33 35.64
C VAL A 25 17.45 -1.87 35.21
N LYS A 26 16.68 -1.20 36.09
CA LYS A 26 15.41 -0.57 35.71
C LYS A 26 15.62 0.53 34.67
N ALA A 27 16.61 1.39 34.85
CA ALA A 27 16.91 2.48 33.92
C ALA A 27 17.28 1.96 32.53
N ASP A 28 18.09 0.89 32.46
CA ASP A 28 18.46 0.26 31.20
C ASP A 28 17.28 -0.44 30.53
N LEU A 29 16.41 -1.09 31.31
CA LEU A 29 15.20 -1.74 30.79
C LEU A 29 14.20 -0.72 30.22
N ASN A 30 14.02 0.42 30.89
CA ASN A 30 13.20 1.53 30.37
C ASN A 30 13.77 2.09 29.06
N ARG A 31 15.08 2.35 28.99
CA ARG A 31 15.73 2.79 27.74
C ARG A 31 15.54 1.77 26.61
N GLN A 32 15.61 0.47 26.94
CA GLN A 32 15.37 -0.59 25.97
C GLN A 32 13.92 -0.59 25.46
N ILE A 33 12.95 -0.42 26.35
CA ILE A 33 11.52 -0.31 26.00
C ILE A 33 11.29 0.90 25.09
N ASP A 34 11.84 2.07 25.43
CA ASP A 34 11.70 3.29 24.63
C ASP A 34 12.30 3.13 23.23
N LYS A 35 13.48 2.50 23.15
CA LYS A 35 14.11 2.17 21.87
C LYS A 35 13.26 1.21 21.04
N LEU A 36 12.76 0.14 21.65
CA LEU A 36 11.91 -0.85 20.97
C LEU A 36 10.60 -0.24 20.49
N ASN A 37 9.97 0.62 21.29
CA ASN A 37 8.77 1.37 20.90
C ASN A 37 9.03 2.25 19.68
N THR A 38 10.10 3.06 19.70
CA THR A 38 10.45 3.95 18.60
C THR A 38 10.72 3.18 17.32
N GLU A 39 11.48 2.09 17.41
CA GLU A 39 11.79 1.25 16.25
C GLU A 39 10.54 0.55 15.69
N LEU A 40 9.60 0.16 16.55
CA LEU A 40 8.35 -0.48 16.14
C LEU A 40 7.41 0.51 15.46
N GLN A 41 7.29 1.72 16.00
CA GLN A 41 6.55 2.80 15.35
C GLN A 41 7.12 3.10 13.96
N ARG A 42 8.44 3.30 13.85
CA ARG A 42 9.09 3.53 12.55
C ARG A 42 8.85 2.39 11.56
N MET A 43 8.95 1.14 12.02
CA MET A 43 8.68 -0.03 11.17
C MET A 43 7.24 -0.04 10.64
N ASN A 44 6.27 0.31 11.47
CA ASN A 44 4.87 0.39 11.04
C ASN A 44 4.65 1.54 10.04
N ASP A 45 5.26 2.70 10.27
CA ASP A 45 5.17 3.85 9.37
C ASP A 45 5.82 3.54 8.01
N ASP A 46 7.02 2.95 8.03
CA ASP A 46 7.74 2.51 6.84
C ASP A 46 6.91 1.47 6.06
N ALA A 47 6.34 0.47 6.73
CA ALA A 47 5.51 -0.55 6.09
C ALA A 47 4.23 0.05 5.47
N GLN A 48 3.57 1.00 6.14
CA GLN A 48 2.39 1.68 5.59
C GLN A 48 2.75 2.49 4.35
N LYS A 49 3.90 3.18 4.38
CA LYS A 49 4.39 3.94 3.23
C LYS A 49 4.72 3.03 2.06
N ASP A 50 5.49 1.96 2.30
CA ASP A 50 5.87 1.00 1.26
C ASP A 50 4.65 0.34 0.61
N LEU A 51 3.61 0.04 1.40
CA LEU A 51 2.33 -0.45 0.87
C LEU A 51 1.65 0.57 -0.03
N GLY A 52 1.61 1.85 0.35
CA GLY A 52 1.05 2.92 -0.46
C GLY A 52 1.82 3.09 -1.78
N ASP A 53 3.15 3.11 -1.72
CA ASP A 53 4.03 3.24 -2.87
C ASP A 53 3.87 2.04 -3.82
N LEU A 54 3.79 0.82 -3.28
CA LEU A 54 3.57 -0.38 -4.08
C LEU A 54 2.19 -0.39 -4.76
N GLN A 55 1.13 0.02 -4.05
CA GLN A 55 -0.20 0.16 -4.64
C GLN A 55 -0.18 1.14 -5.81
N GLN A 56 0.48 2.30 -5.68
CA GLN A 56 0.61 3.27 -6.77
C GLN A 56 1.41 2.72 -7.95
N GLN A 57 2.52 2.02 -7.68
CA GLN A 57 3.37 1.41 -8.71
C GLN A 57 2.62 0.34 -9.50
N LEU A 58 1.79 -0.46 -8.85
CA LEU A 58 0.98 -1.49 -9.51
C LEU A 58 -0.22 -0.91 -10.26
N PHE A 59 -0.83 0.16 -9.73
CA PHE A 59 -2.02 0.77 -10.32
C PHE A 59 -1.70 1.64 -11.54
N ARG A 60 -0.56 2.36 -11.54
CA ARG A 60 -0.15 3.24 -12.64
C ARG A 60 -0.14 2.56 -14.02
N PRO A 61 0.51 1.40 -14.25
CA PRO A 61 0.55 0.77 -15.57
C PRO A 61 -0.84 0.33 -16.05
N ILE A 62 -1.73 -0.09 -15.13
CA ILE A 62 -3.12 -0.42 -15.46
C ILE A 62 -3.86 0.82 -15.94
N MET A 63 -3.69 1.95 -15.26
CA MET A 63 -4.27 3.24 -15.66
C MET A 63 -3.76 3.68 -17.04
N GLU A 64 -2.45 3.62 -17.28
CA GLU A 64 -1.85 3.97 -18.58
C GLU A 64 -2.39 3.07 -19.71
N GLN A 65 -2.52 1.77 -19.45
CA GLN A 65 -3.08 0.83 -20.42
C GLN A 65 -4.56 1.11 -20.69
N THR A 66 -5.32 1.43 -19.64
CA THR A 66 -6.73 1.81 -19.74
C THR A 66 -6.92 3.06 -20.57
N GLN A 67 -6.09 4.09 -20.38
CA GLN A 67 -6.13 5.32 -21.18
C GLN A 67 -5.83 5.06 -22.66
N LYS A 68 -4.84 4.21 -22.97
CA LYS A 68 -4.53 3.81 -24.35
C LYS A 68 -5.71 3.11 -25.02
N VAL A 69 -6.32 2.15 -24.33
CA VAL A 69 -7.49 1.42 -24.81
C VAL A 69 -8.68 2.34 -25.01
N LEU A 70 -8.95 3.23 -24.05
CA LEU A 70 -10.01 4.23 -24.12
C LEU A 70 -9.83 5.15 -25.32
N GLN A 71 -8.61 5.65 -25.55
CA GLN A 71 -8.31 6.53 -26.67
C GLN A 71 -8.50 5.81 -28.01
N ALA A 72 -7.99 4.59 -28.15
CA ALA A 72 -8.17 3.78 -29.35
C ALA A 72 -9.66 3.54 -29.64
N TYR A 73 -10.42 3.11 -28.64
CA TYR A 73 -11.85 2.88 -28.78
C TYR A 73 -12.62 4.16 -29.14
N SER A 74 -12.24 5.29 -28.56
CA SER A 74 -12.85 6.59 -28.85
C SER A 74 -12.63 7.01 -30.30
N VAL A 75 -11.42 6.83 -30.83
CA VAL A 75 -11.11 7.13 -32.23
C VAL A 75 -11.85 6.18 -33.17
N GLU A 76 -11.85 4.87 -32.88
CA GLU A 76 -12.54 3.86 -33.69
C GLU A 76 -14.04 4.13 -33.84
N ASN A 77 -14.68 4.69 -32.80
CA ASN A 77 -16.13 4.91 -32.75
C ASN A 77 -16.52 6.38 -32.91
N GLY A 78 -15.56 7.27 -33.20
CA GLY A 78 -15.83 8.68 -33.45
C GLY A 78 -16.29 9.48 -32.22
N PHE A 79 -15.91 9.06 -31.01
CA PHE A 79 -16.21 9.83 -29.80
C PHE A 79 -15.29 11.04 -29.68
N ALA A 80 -15.90 12.23 -29.61
CA ALA A 80 -15.18 13.47 -29.39
C ALA A 80 -14.84 13.71 -27.91
N VAL A 81 -15.67 13.20 -26.99
CA VAL A 81 -15.54 13.38 -25.54
C VAL A 81 -16.06 12.14 -24.83
N VAL A 82 -15.39 11.74 -23.74
CA VAL A 82 -15.85 10.73 -22.78
C VAL A 82 -15.86 11.37 -21.39
N PHE A 83 -16.94 11.16 -20.64
CA PHE A 83 -17.09 11.68 -19.27
C PHE A 83 -16.99 10.55 -18.25
N ASP A 84 -16.25 10.81 -17.16
CA ASP A 84 -16.29 9.94 -15.99
C ASP A 84 -17.50 10.29 -15.12
N VAL A 85 -18.44 9.35 -15.03
CA VAL A 85 -19.70 9.47 -14.27
C VAL A 85 -19.65 8.70 -12.94
N SER A 86 -18.52 8.06 -12.64
CA SER A 86 -18.37 7.24 -11.43
C SER A 86 -18.24 8.09 -10.16
N SER A 87 -17.72 9.31 -10.28
CA SER A 87 -17.60 10.25 -9.17
C SER A 87 -18.97 10.81 -8.77
N GLN A 88 -19.31 10.75 -7.49
CA GLN A 88 -20.53 11.37 -6.95
C GLN A 88 -20.53 12.91 -7.09
N ALA A 89 -19.36 13.52 -7.31
CA ALA A 89 -19.22 14.97 -7.49
C ALA A 89 -19.25 15.39 -8.97
N ASN A 90 -19.95 14.65 -9.84
CA ASN A 90 -20.11 15.03 -11.24
C ASN A 90 -21.37 15.89 -11.46
N SER A 91 -21.40 16.72 -12.51
CA SER A 91 -22.55 17.58 -12.85
C SER A 91 -23.52 16.95 -13.86
N ILE A 92 -23.37 15.65 -14.14
CA ILE A 92 -24.17 14.93 -15.13
C ILE A 92 -25.43 14.40 -14.45
N ILE A 93 -26.58 14.96 -14.82
CA ILE A 93 -27.86 14.69 -14.15
C ILE A 93 -28.48 13.35 -14.61
N TYR A 94 -28.21 12.94 -15.84
CA TYR A 94 -28.73 11.71 -16.42
C TYR A 94 -27.79 11.15 -17.49
N VAL A 95 -27.61 9.84 -17.47
CA VAL A 95 -26.90 9.04 -18.49
C VAL A 95 -27.73 7.80 -18.74
N GLN A 96 -27.93 7.47 -20.02
CA GLN A 96 -28.56 6.23 -20.40
C GLN A 96 -27.51 5.12 -20.50
N ASP A 97 -27.83 3.89 -20.09
CA ASP A 97 -26.90 2.75 -20.08
C ASP A 97 -26.20 2.50 -21.43
N VAL A 98 -26.87 2.81 -22.55
CA VAL A 98 -26.29 2.67 -23.89
C VAL A 98 -25.10 3.61 -24.15
N ALA A 99 -24.99 4.70 -23.38
CA ALA A 99 -23.87 5.62 -23.43
C ALA A 99 -22.70 5.18 -22.52
N ASP A 100 -22.89 4.17 -21.68
CA ASP A 100 -21.85 3.63 -20.82
C ASP A 100 -20.96 2.64 -21.59
N ILE A 101 -19.71 3.04 -21.81
CA ILE A 101 -18.71 2.24 -22.51
C ILE A 101 -17.81 1.43 -21.56
N THR A 102 -17.99 1.54 -20.24
CA THR A 102 -17.08 1.01 -19.22
C THR A 102 -16.81 -0.48 -19.39
N THR A 103 -17.87 -1.27 -19.60
CA THR A 103 -17.76 -2.73 -19.81
C THR A 103 -16.91 -3.09 -21.04
N GLU A 104 -17.04 -2.34 -22.13
CA GLU A 104 -16.25 -2.58 -23.35
C GLU A 104 -14.79 -2.17 -23.17
N ILE A 105 -14.52 -1.09 -22.44
CA ILE A 105 -13.16 -0.68 -22.09
C ILE A 105 -12.50 -1.73 -21.19
N ILE A 106 -13.19 -2.23 -20.16
CA ILE A 106 -12.69 -3.32 -19.28
C ILE A 106 -12.31 -4.54 -20.13
N ARG A 107 -13.23 -5.00 -20.98
CA ARG A 107 -13.01 -6.16 -21.86
C ARG A 107 -11.75 -6.00 -22.73
N ARG A 108 -11.54 -4.81 -23.28
CA ARG A 108 -10.37 -4.51 -24.12
C ARG A 108 -9.09 -4.42 -23.31
N VAL A 109 -9.12 -3.81 -22.12
CA VAL A 109 -7.96 -3.77 -21.20
C VAL A 109 -7.55 -5.19 -20.82
N ASP A 110 -8.49 -6.02 -20.39
CA ASP A 110 -8.21 -7.42 -20.01
C ASP A 110 -7.57 -8.21 -21.16
N ALA A 111 -8.06 -8.01 -22.40
CA ALA A 111 -7.48 -8.62 -23.59
C ALA A 111 -6.03 -8.17 -23.88
N THR A 112 -5.65 -6.95 -23.46
CA THR A 112 -4.26 -6.48 -23.57
C THR A 112 -3.36 -7.00 -22.44
N VAL A 113 -3.87 -7.12 -21.22
CA VAL A 113 -3.13 -7.62 -20.05
C VAL A 113 -2.88 -9.12 -20.16
N ALA A 114 -3.82 -9.90 -20.68
CA ALA A 114 -3.64 -11.33 -20.96
C ALA A 114 -2.51 -11.62 -21.98
N LYS A 115 -2.06 -10.61 -22.72
CA LYS A 115 -0.96 -10.67 -23.70
C LYS A 115 0.37 -10.15 -23.16
N ALA A 116 0.39 -9.46 -22.02
CA ALA A 116 1.60 -8.94 -21.40
C ALA A 116 2.18 -9.99 -20.44
N PRO A 117 3.49 -10.30 -20.48
CA PRO A 117 4.09 -11.14 -19.46
C PRO A 117 3.93 -10.42 -18.12
N ALA A 118 3.32 -11.09 -17.15
CA ALA A 118 3.13 -10.55 -15.81
C ALA A 118 4.48 -10.05 -15.28
N ALA A 119 4.63 -8.74 -15.14
CA ALA A 119 5.77 -8.18 -14.44
C ALA A 119 5.69 -8.71 -13.01
N ALA A 120 6.61 -9.61 -12.65
CA ALA A 120 6.69 -10.15 -11.31
C ALA A 120 6.71 -8.99 -10.31
N PRO A 121 5.96 -9.07 -9.19
CA PRO A 121 6.01 -8.04 -8.18
C PRO A 121 7.47 -7.79 -7.82
N ALA A 122 7.91 -6.54 -7.96
CA ALA A 122 9.23 -6.15 -7.47
C ALA A 122 9.33 -6.64 -6.02
N ALA A 123 10.32 -7.48 -5.75
CA ALA A 123 10.48 -8.12 -4.46
C ALA A 123 10.35 -7.07 -3.35
N ALA A 124 9.47 -7.31 -2.39
CA ALA A 124 9.27 -6.46 -1.23
C ALA A 124 10.64 -6.04 -0.66
N PRO A 125 10.88 -4.75 -0.38
CA PRO A 125 12.13 -4.34 0.23
C PRO A 125 12.29 -5.12 1.53
N LYS A 126 13.36 -5.92 1.61
CA LYS A 126 13.70 -6.70 2.79
C LYS A 126 13.75 -5.72 3.97
N PRO A 127 13.01 -5.97 5.08
CA PRO A 127 13.08 -5.11 6.25
C PRO A 127 14.55 -4.91 6.63
N ALA A 128 14.98 -3.65 6.67
CA ALA A 128 16.35 -3.31 7.05
C ALA A 128 16.65 -3.92 8.41
N GLU A 129 17.47 -4.96 8.40
CA GLU A 129 17.99 -5.61 9.59
C GLU A 129 18.77 -4.54 10.37
N PRO A 130 18.43 -4.27 11.65
CA PRO A 130 19.19 -3.30 12.41
C PRO A 130 20.61 -3.83 12.56
N ALA A 131 21.57 -3.09 12.01
CA ALA A 131 22.99 -3.37 12.15
C ALA A 131 23.32 -3.58 13.63
N LYS A 132 23.81 -4.78 13.96
CA LYS A 132 24.38 -5.07 15.27
C LYS A 132 25.65 -4.23 15.44
N LYS A 133 25.70 -3.42 16.49
CA LYS A 133 26.94 -2.94 17.09
C LYS A 133 26.83 -3.05 18.59
#